data_AF-A0A0Q4UE62-F1
#
_entry.id   AF-A0A0Q4UE62-F1
#
_cell.length_a   1.000
_cell.length_b   1.000
_cell.length_c   1.000
_cell.angle_alpha   90.00
_cell.angle_beta   90.00
_cell.angle_gamma   90.00
#
_symmetry.space_group_name_H-M   'P 1'
#
loop_
_entity.id
_entity.type
_entity.pdbx_description
1 polymer ?
#
loop_
_entity_poly.entity_id
_entity_poly.type
_entity_poly.pdbx_seq_one_letter_code
_entity_poly.pdbx_strand_id
1 'polypeptide(L)'
;MEIVTMVMQQIDLVGSKTATTKPWHDVIKAPLSRWDIDPLEADAADDEVVVTTCRRLLRLSIAATEVGARFALDGMEHDPAAWMMTPRTVFDDRCPIDACQDLDAFNRNVVLHGLGLGLDADPSYVDDLLSDDDTGDINDPRMDDVVIPFPSSRKFKLLTCWVDAQVGDRRLLAFCALVTDREDDLVERVADRFGTSAATTANYQVGFDQTTALATAMISPAMADMLLLVAQDPSSSLAAGLDVCLEQRFAA
;
A
#
# COMPACT_ATOMS: atom_id res chain seq x y z
N MET A 1 49.08 65.08 11.78
CA MET A 1 48.99 63.82 12.53
C MET A 1 47.53 63.42 12.47
N GLU A 2 47.18 62.72 11.39
CA GLU A 2 45.80 62.56 10.91
C GLU A 2 45.24 61.20 11.33
N ILE A 3 43.97 61.23 11.73
CA ILE A 3 43.14 60.09 12.11
C ILE A 3 42.55 59.51 10.82
N VAL A 4 42.88 58.24 10.51
CA VAL A 4 42.34 57.53 9.34
C VAL A 4 41.20 56.63 9.79
N THR A 5 39.99 56.99 9.35
CA THR A 5 38.74 56.25 9.48
C THR A 5 38.72 55.06 8.50
N MET A 6 38.48 53.84 9.00
CA MET A 6 38.33 52.63 8.20
C MET A 6 36.83 52.35 8.00
N VAL A 7 36.33 52.49 6.77
CA VAL A 7 34.93 52.22 6.37
C VAL A 7 34.83 50.83 5.76
N MET A 8 33.78 50.10 6.16
CA MET A 8 33.35 48.78 5.65
C MET A 8 33.27 48.74 4.11
N GLN A 9 33.91 47.76 3.49
CA GLN A 9 33.65 47.38 2.10
C GLN A 9 32.55 46.32 2.04
N GLN A 10 31.46 46.71 1.40
CA GLN A 10 30.34 45.88 1.00
C GLN A 10 30.77 45.07 -0.25
N ILE A 11 30.68 43.75 -0.17
CA ILE A 11 31.00 42.84 -1.29
C ILE A 11 29.76 42.72 -2.17
N ASP A 12 29.85 43.25 -3.39
CA ASP A 12 28.89 43.02 -4.47
C ASP A 12 29.03 41.59 -5.02
N LEU A 13 28.05 40.73 -4.73
CA LEU A 13 27.87 39.45 -5.41
C LEU A 13 27.00 39.67 -6.66
N VAL A 14 27.64 40.14 -7.74
CA VAL A 14 27.07 40.08 -9.10
C VAL A 14 27.35 38.70 -9.67
N GLY A 15 26.31 37.87 -9.79
CA GLY A 15 26.42 36.54 -10.40
C GLY A 15 25.23 35.59 -10.19
N SER A 16 23.99 36.09 -10.11
CA SER A 16 22.81 35.23 -10.15
C SER A 16 22.59 34.76 -11.60
N LYS A 17 23.11 33.58 -11.95
CA LYS A 17 22.61 32.83 -13.10
C LYS A 17 21.27 32.28 -12.70
N THR A 18 20.20 32.90 -13.18
CA THR A 18 18.86 32.36 -13.16
C THR A 18 18.88 30.99 -13.84
N ALA A 19 18.81 29.93 -13.05
CA ALA A 19 18.48 28.61 -13.54
C ALA A 19 17.05 28.70 -14.07
N THR A 20 16.93 28.89 -15.38
CA THR A 20 15.68 28.77 -16.12
C THR A 20 15.33 27.29 -16.06
N THR A 21 14.54 26.90 -15.07
CA THR A 21 13.89 25.60 -15.02
C THR A 21 13.04 25.50 -16.27
N LYS A 22 13.45 24.66 -17.23
CA LYS A 22 12.59 24.30 -18.33
C LYS A 22 11.29 23.74 -17.74
N PRO A 23 10.11 24.18 -18.22
CA PRO A 23 8.85 23.54 -17.88
C PRO A 23 8.93 22.04 -18.22
N TRP A 24 8.39 21.19 -17.36
CA TRP A 24 8.42 19.73 -17.52
C TRP A 24 7.77 19.25 -18.83
N HIS A 25 6.92 20.09 -19.46
CA HIS A 25 6.26 19.83 -20.75
C HIS A 25 7.22 19.76 -21.96
N ASP A 26 8.46 20.26 -21.86
CA ASP A 26 9.38 20.36 -23.02
C ASP A 26 10.05 19.03 -23.43
N VAL A 27 9.77 17.91 -22.73
CA VAL A 27 10.52 16.64 -22.90
C VAL A 27 9.78 15.59 -23.75
N ILE A 28 8.48 15.72 -24.05
CA ILE A 28 7.73 14.61 -24.67
C ILE A 28 6.86 15.08 -25.85
N LYS A 29 7.32 14.82 -27.08
CA LYS A 29 6.52 14.94 -28.32
C LYS A 29 5.71 13.66 -28.61
N ALA A 30 4.97 13.17 -27.63
CA ALA A 30 3.93 12.16 -27.83
C ALA A 30 2.57 12.88 -27.95
N PRO A 31 1.54 12.30 -28.59
CA PRO A 31 0.20 12.91 -28.56
C PRO A 31 -0.16 13.18 -27.10
N LEU A 32 -0.44 14.46 -26.80
CA LEU A 32 -0.73 14.92 -25.46
C LEU A 32 -1.90 14.08 -24.93
N SER A 33 -1.67 13.33 -23.86
CA SER A 33 -2.77 12.66 -23.18
C SER A 33 -3.71 13.74 -22.67
N ARG A 34 -5.00 13.43 -22.48
CA ARG A 34 -5.97 14.35 -21.84
C ARG A 34 -5.55 14.80 -20.43
N TRP A 35 -4.46 14.25 -19.92
CA TRP A 35 -3.88 14.50 -18.61
C TRP A 35 -2.63 15.40 -18.67
N ASP A 36 -2.26 15.93 -19.84
CA ASP A 36 -1.22 16.97 -19.96
C ASP A 36 -1.77 18.35 -19.57
N ILE A 37 -2.21 18.44 -18.32
CA ILE A 37 -2.72 19.64 -17.66
C ILE A 37 -1.91 19.87 -16.37
N ASP A 38 -1.64 21.13 -16.03
CA ASP A 38 -0.93 21.46 -14.79
C ASP A 38 -1.90 21.38 -13.59
N PRO A 39 -1.77 20.40 -12.68
CA PRO A 39 -2.68 20.25 -11.55
C PRO A 39 -2.53 21.36 -10.49
N LEU A 40 -1.54 22.26 -10.64
CA LEU A 40 -1.34 23.41 -9.76
C LEU A 40 -2.03 24.69 -10.27
N GLU A 41 -2.50 24.70 -11.52
CA GLU A 41 -3.30 25.80 -12.05
C GLU A 41 -4.76 25.70 -11.55
N ALA A 42 -5.44 26.84 -11.51
CA ALA A 42 -6.85 26.89 -11.14
C ALA A 42 -7.72 26.48 -12.33
N ASP A 43 -8.85 25.81 -12.05
CA ASP A 43 -9.82 25.41 -13.07
C ASP A 43 -10.20 26.58 -13.99
N ALA A 44 -10.14 26.33 -15.30
CA ALA A 44 -10.54 27.25 -16.34
C ALA A 44 -11.99 27.02 -16.76
N ALA A 45 -12.65 28.07 -17.28
CA ALA A 45 -14.05 27.98 -17.70
C ALA A 45 -14.24 27.07 -18.93
N ASP A 46 -13.16 26.80 -19.67
CA ASP A 46 -13.10 25.94 -20.85
C ASP A 46 -12.50 24.55 -20.56
N ASP A 47 -12.24 24.22 -19.29
CA ASP A 47 -11.80 22.88 -18.90
C ASP A 47 -12.84 21.81 -19.28
N GLU A 48 -12.34 20.62 -19.60
CA GLU A 48 -13.18 19.47 -19.88
C GLU A 48 -13.99 19.07 -18.64
N VAL A 49 -15.32 19.16 -18.73
CA VAL A 49 -16.20 18.72 -17.64
C VAL A 49 -16.29 17.19 -17.63
N VAL A 50 -15.69 16.58 -16.60
CA VAL A 50 -15.77 15.12 -16.39
C VAL A 50 -16.96 14.78 -15.50
N VAL A 51 -18.02 14.22 -16.10
CA VAL A 51 -19.23 13.79 -15.36
C VAL A 51 -18.99 12.44 -14.68
N THR A 52 -19.18 12.38 -13.37
CA THR A 52 -18.97 11.16 -12.58
C THR A 52 -20.03 10.96 -11.48
N THR A 53 -19.97 9.82 -10.79
CA THR A 53 -20.86 9.50 -9.66
C THR A 53 -20.02 9.25 -8.40
N CYS A 54 -20.61 9.37 -7.21
CA CYS A 54 -19.90 9.07 -5.96
C CYS A 54 -19.29 7.67 -5.93
N ARG A 55 -19.95 6.67 -6.55
CA ARG A 55 -19.43 5.30 -6.62
C ARG A 55 -18.21 5.20 -7.53
N ARG A 56 -18.20 5.93 -8.65
CA ARG A 56 -17.06 5.99 -9.58
C ARG A 56 -15.87 6.70 -8.94
N LEU A 57 -16.12 7.80 -8.24
CA LEU A 57 -15.09 8.49 -7.45
C LEU A 57 -14.49 7.57 -6.38
N LEU A 58 -15.33 6.84 -5.64
CA LEU A 58 -14.85 5.90 -4.61
C LEU A 58 -13.94 4.81 -5.21
N ARG A 59 -14.32 4.21 -6.33
CA ARG A 59 -13.47 3.22 -7.02
C ARG A 59 -12.14 3.82 -7.44
N LEU A 60 -12.15 5.01 -8.02
CA LEU A 60 -10.93 5.69 -8.43
C LEU A 60 -10.02 6.00 -7.23
N SER A 61 -10.58 6.49 -6.11
CA SER A 61 -9.81 6.76 -4.90
C SER A 61 -9.14 5.51 -4.34
N ILE A 62 -9.86 4.39 -4.29
CA ILE A 62 -9.32 3.10 -3.84
C ILE A 62 -8.22 2.63 -4.80
N ALA A 63 -8.48 2.59 -6.11
CA ALA A 63 -7.50 2.16 -7.11
C ALA A 63 -6.20 2.97 -7.06
N ALA A 64 -6.29 4.30 -6.96
CA ALA A 64 -5.11 5.16 -6.84
C ALA A 64 -4.33 4.91 -5.54
N THR A 65 -5.03 4.63 -4.45
CA THR A 65 -4.41 4.33 -3.15
C THR A 65 -3.70 2.98 -3.18
N GLU A 66 -4.30 1.95 -3.77
CA GLU A 66 -3.67 0.62 -3.94
C GLU A 66 -2.41 0.70 -4.82
N VAL A 67 -2.48 1.45 -5.93
CA VAL A 67 -1.32 1.69 -6.79
C VAL A 67 -0.20 2.38 -6.02
N GLY A 68 -0.51 3.46 -5.31
CA GLY A 68 0.49 4.20 -4.50
C GLY A 68 1.09 3.35 -3.38
N ALA A 69 0.25 2.60 -2.66
CA ALA A 69 0.67 1.70 -1.60
C ALA A 69 1.61 0.63 -2.13
N ARG A 70 1.24 -0.01 -3.24
CA ARG A 70 2.08 -1.03 -3.88
C ARG A 70 3.42 -0.47 -4.33
N PHE A 71 3.43 0.67 -5.02
CA PHE A 71 4.69 1.24 -5.53
C PHE A 71 5.65 1.58 -4.38
N ALA A 72 5.11 2.05 -3.25
CA ALA A 72 5.90 2.32 -2.05
C ALA A 72 6.41 1.04 -1.37
N LEU A 73 5.57 0.01 -1.26
CA LEU A 73 5.93 -1.27 -0.66
C LEU A 73 6.98 -2.04 -1.48
N ASP A 74 6.82 -2.06 -2.81
CA ASP A 74 7.69 -2.79 -3.73
C ASP A 74 8.96 -1.99 -4.10
N GLY A 75 9.07 -0.73 -3.64
CA GLY A 75 10.21 0.14 -3.95
C GLY A 75 10.35 0.46 -5.43
N MET A 76 9.24 0.59 -6.16
CA MET A 76 9.26 0.83 -7.60
C MET A 76 9.77 2.24 -7.93
N GLU A 77 10.69 2.33 -8.89
CA GLU A 77 11.27 3.61 -9.33
C GLU A 77 10.30 4.47 -10.17
N HIS A 78 9.21 3.86 -10.67
CA HIS A 78 8.22 4.54 -11.50
C HIS A 78 7.29 5.41 -10.67
N ASP A 79 6.76 6.49 -11.27
CA ASP A 79 5.76 7.32 -10.63
C ASP A 79 4.36 6.65 -10.71
N PRO A 80 3.69 6.38 -9.58
CA PRO A 80 2.34 5.80 -9.57
C PRO A 80 1.30 6.69 -10.26
N ALA A 81 1.44 8.01 -10.19
CA ALA A 81 0.52 8.93 -10.87
C ALA A 81 0.70 8.83 -12.39
N ALA A 82 1.95 8.86 -12.88
CA ALA A 82 2.26 8.61 -14.27
C ALA A 82 1.75 7.23 -14.74
N TRP A 83 1.81 6.20 -13.90
CA TRP A 83 1.26 4.89 -14.23
C TRP A 83 -0.27 4.94 -14.41
N MET A 84 -1.00 5.63 -13.52
CA MET A 84 -2.45 5.81 -13.60
C MET A 84 -2.91 6.56 -14.85
N MET A 85 -2.06 7.42 -15.41
CA MET A 85 -2.35 8.26 -16.58
C MET A 85 -1.85 7.67 -17.90
N THR A 86 -1.18 6.51 -17.87
CA THR A 86 -0.64 5.86 -19.07
C THR A 86 -1.55 4.69 -19.49
N PRO A 87 -1.91 4.55 -20.78
CA PRO A 87 -2.62 3.39 -21.29
C PRO A 87 -1.98 2.05 -20.91
N ARG A 88 -2.81 1.06 -20.57
CA ARG A 88 -2.35 -0.30 -20.22
C ARG A 88 -3.18 -1.35 -20.95
N THR A 89 -2.53 -2.39 -21.41
CA THR A 89 -3.20 -3.50 -22.09
C THR A 89 -4.18 -4.19 -21.15
N VAL A 90 -3.87 -4.34 -19.85
CA VAL A 90 -4.79 -4.90 -18.83
C VAL A 90 -6.13 -4.15 -18.71
N PHE A 91 -6.18 -2.88 -19.15
CA PHE A 91 -7.37 -2.04 -19.15
C PHE A 91 -7.90 -1.75 -20.55
N ASP A 92 -7.66 -2.65 -21.50
CA ASP A 92 -8.10 -2.53 -22.89
C ASP A 92 -7.56 -1.24 -23.55
N ASP A 93 -6.27 -0.97 -23.31
CA ASP A 93 -5.52 0.21 -23.76
C ASP A 93 -6.09 1.55 -23.27
N ARG A 94 -6.93 1.54 -22.22
CA ARG A 94 -7.35 2.76 -21.51
C ARG A 94 -6.37 3.11 -20.39
N CYS A 95 -6.32 4.39 -20.03
CA CYS A 95 -5.61 4.81 -18.83
C CYS A 95 -6.35 4.28 -17.59
N PRO A 96 -5.64 3.76 -16.56
CA PRO A 96 -6.26 3.28 -15.33
C PRO A 96 -7.17 4.30 -14.63
N ILE A 97 -6.81 5.59 -14.64
CA ILE A 97 -7.64 6.68 -14.09
C ILE A 97 -9.05 6.77 -14.71
N ASP A 98 -9.17 6.32 -15.96
CA ASP A 98 -10.44 6.28 -16.69
C ASP A 98 -11.13 4.94 -16.55
N ALA A 99 -10.38 3.86 -16.75
CA ALA A 99 -10.91 2.51 -16.72
C ALA A 99 -11.48 2.15 -15.35
N CYS A 100 -10.76 2.45 -14.26
CA CYS A 100 -11.13 2.06 -12.89
C CYS A 100 -12.41 2.75 -12.36
N GLN A 101 -13.03 3.64 -13.12
CA GLN A 101 -14.37 4.14 -12.80
C GLN A 101 -15.45 3.06 -13.03
N ASP A 102 -15.21 2.15 -13.99
CA ASP A 102 -16.07 1.00 -14.26
C ASP A 102 -15.72 -0.19 -13.34
N LEU A 103 -16.70 -1.04 -13.05
CA LEU A 103 -16.56 -2.10 -12.05
C LEU A 103 -15.50 -3.14 -12.44
N ASP A 104 -15.49 -3.58 -13.70
CA ASP A 104 -14.63 -4.68 -14.14
C ASP A 104 -13.15 -4.29 -14.11
N ALA A 105 -12.83 -3.11 -14.66
CA ALA A 105 -11.47 -2.57 -14.61
C ALA A 105 -11.03 -2.23 -13.17
N PHE A 106 -11.94 -1.78 -12.31
CA PHE A 106 -11.65 -1.62 -10.89
C PHE A 106 -11.26 -2.95 -10.23
N ASN A 107 -12.02 -4.03 -10.48
CA ASN A 107 -11.69 -5.36 -9.96
C ASN A 107 -10.35 -5.86 -10.49
N ARG A 108 -10.06 -5.69 -11.79
CA ARG A 108 -8.75 -5.99 -12.37
C ARG A 108 -7.63 -5.24 -11.66
N ASN A 109 -7.81 -3.95 -11.36
CA ASN A 109 -6.83 -3.15 -10.63
C ASN A 109 -6.58 -3.72 -9.22
N VAL A 110 -7.64 -4.04 -8.47
CA VAL A 110 -7.52 -4.61 -7.12
C VAL A 110 -6.76 -5.95 -7.15
N VAL A 111 -7.08 -6.85 -8.09
CA VAL A 111 -6.37 -8.13 -8.23
C VAL A 111 -4.92 -7.93 -8.65
N LEU A 112 -4.67 -7.07 -9.64
CA LEU A 112 -3.34 -6.78 -10.16
C LEU A 112 -2.40 -6.28 -9.07
N HIS A 113 -2.86 -5.33 -8.25
CA HIS A 113 -2.04 -4.74 -7.19
C HIS A 113 -2.04 -5.56 -5.90
N GLY A 114 -3.18 -6.14 -5.51
CA GLY A 114 -3.30 -6.95 -4.30
C GLY A 114 -2.53 -8.27 -4.35
N LEU A 115 -2.33 -8.83 -5.56
CA LEU A 115 -1.54 -10.05 -5.76
C LEU A 115 -0.11 -9.77 -6.26
N GLY A 116 0.30 -8.51 -6.37
CA GLY A 116 1.64 -8.16 -6.83
C GLY A 116 1.96 -8.58 -8.28
N LEU A 117 0.96 -8.71 -9.15
CA LEU A 117 1.13 -9.11 -10.55
C LEU A 117 1.88 -8.05 -11.36
N GLY A 118 2.48 -8.39 -12.50
CA GLY A 118 3.20 -7.41 -13.34
C GLY A 118 2.35 -6.15 -13.63
N LEU A 119 3.00 -4.97 -13.72
CA LEU A 119 2.32 -3.67 -13.86
C LEU A 119 1.44 -3.49 -15.12
N ASP A 120 1.53 -4.42 -16.06
CA ASP A 120 0.64 -4.52 -17.22
C ASP A 120 0.50 -6.01 -17.57
N ALA A 121 -0.04 -6.79 -16.64
CA ALA A 121 -0.26 -8.22 -16.81
C ALA A 121 -1.26 -8.49 -17.95
N ASP A 122 -1.17 -9.70 -18.52
CA ASP A 122 -2.10 -10.13 -19.57
C ASP A 122 -3.55 -10.06 -19.07
N PRO A 123 -4.45 -9.35 -19.77
CA PRO A 123 -5.87 -9.27 -19.40
C PRO A 123 -6.50 -10.65 -19.18
N SER A 124 -6.19 -11.64 -20.02
CA SER A 124 -6.81 -12.96 -19.91
C SER A 124 -6.42 -13.65 -18.61
N TYR A 125 -5.18 -13.49 -18.19
CA TYR A 125 -4.69 -14.06 -16.93
C TYR A 125 -5.38 -13.41 -15.71
N VAL A 126 -5.62 -12.10 -15.75
CA VAL A 126 -6.35 -11.40 -14.67
C VAL A 126 -7.83 -11.77 -14.67
N ASP A 127 -8.43 -11.91 -15.85
CA ASP A 127 -9.83 -12.31 -15.99
C ASP A 127 -10.07 -13.75 -15.54
N ASP A 128 -9.13 -14.67 -15.81
CA ASP A 128 -9.19 -16.04 -15.31
C ASP A 128 -9.21 -16.07 -13.77
N LEU A 129 -8.41 -15.21 -13.10
CA LEU A 129 -8.41 -15.07 -11.64
C LEU A 129 -9.71 -14.48 -11.08
N LEU A 130 -10.44 -13.71 -11.88
CA LEU A 130 -11.73 -13.10 -11.53
C LEU A 130 -12.91 -14.01 -11.85
N SER A 131 -12.72 -15.05 -12.66
CA SER A 131 -13.77 -15.99 -13.04
C SER A 131 -14.09 -16.94 -11.88
N ASP A 132 -15.37 -17.00 -11.48
CA ASP A 132 -15.90 -17.92 -10.46
C ASP A 132 -16.01 -19.38 -10.98
N ASP A 133 -15.20 -19.79 -11.97
CA ASP A 133 -15.30 -21.08 -12.65
C ASP A 133 -14.79 -22.28 -11.82
N ASP A 134 -14.71 -22.12 -10.50
CA ASP A 134 -14.78 -23.23 -9.55
C ASP A 134 -16.26 -23.61 -9.28
N THR A 135 -17.04 -23.74 -10.35
CA THR A 135 -18.24 -24.60 -10.33
C THR A 135 -17.80 -26.03 -10.58
N GLY A 136 -17.01 -26.57 -9.66
CA GLY A 136 -16.86 -28.01 -9.52
C GLY A 136 -18.25 -28.62 -9.44
N ASP A 137 -18.66 -29.32 -10.49
CA ASP A 137 -19.88 -30.10 -10.53
C ASP A 137 -19.77 -31.20 -9.46
N ILE A 138 -20.41 -31.00 -8.30
CA ILE A 138 -20.42 -31.93 -7.15
C ILE A 138 -21.24 -33.21 -7.46
N ASN A 139 -21.53 -33.51 -8.74
CA ASN A 139 -22.30 -34.68 -9.16
C ASN A 139 -21.57 -35.58 -10.18
N ASP A 140 -20.26 -35.82 -10.05
CA ASP A 140 -19.64 -36.99 -10.68
C ASP A 140 -19.74 -38.23 -9.76
N PRO A 141 -20.58 -39.23 -10.07
CA PRO A 141 -20.76 -40.41 -9.24
C PRO A 141 -19.64 -41.47 -9.43
N ARG A 142 -18.40 -41.07 -9.72
CA ARG A 142 -17.29 -42.00 -10.01
C ARG A 142 -15.99 -41.78 -9.24
N MET A 143 -16.05 -41.24 -8.02
CA MET A 143 -14.98 -41.42 -7.05
C MET A 143 -15.50 -42.09 -5.78
N ASP A 144 -15.61 -43.42 -5.85
CA ASP A 144 -15.55 -44.26 -4.66
C ASP A 144 -14.16 -44.11 -4.02
N ASP A 145 -14.14 -43.90 -2.70
CA ASP A 145 -13.00 -44.05 -1.77
C ASP A 145 -11.80 -43.09 -1.87
N VAL A 146 -12.06 -41.78 -1.83
CA VAL A 146 -11.11 -40.84 -1.18
C VAL A 146 -11.82 -40.06 -0.10
N VAL A 147 -11.67 -40.49 1.15
CA VAL A 147 -11.96 -39.65 2.32
C VAL A 147 -10.93 -38.52 2.33
N ILE A 148 -11.20 -37.45 1.59
CA ILE A 148 -10.51 -36.17 1.80
C ILE A 148 -11.04 -35.67 3.16
N PRO A 149 -10.19 -35.49 4.18
CA PRO A 149 -10.63 -34.84 5.40
C PRO A 149 -11.06 -33.43 4.99
N PHE A 150 -12.37 -33.16 5.03
CA PHE A 150 -12.85 -31.78 4.99
C PHE A 150 -12.06 -31.01 6.07
N PRO A 151 -11.26 -29.99 5.72
CA PRO A 151 -10.61 -29.19 6.75
C PRO A 151 -11.73 -28.61 7.62
N SER A 152 -11.69 -28.94 8.91
CA SER A 152 -12.51 -28.33 9.94
C SER A 152 -12.59 -26.82 9.71
N SER A 153 -13.75 -26.21 9.91
CA SER A 153 -13.95 -24.75 9.90
C SER A 153 -12.67 -24.01 10.32
N ARG A 154 -11.98 -23.38 9.36
CA ARG A 154 -10.68 -22.75 9.62
C ARG A 154 -10.91 -21.68 10.69
N LYS A 155 -10.29 -21.87 11.85
CA LYS A 155 -10.48 -21.00 13.01
C LYS A 155 -9.47 -19.86 12.91
N PHE A 156 -9.95 -18.69 12.49
CA PHE A 156 -9.17 -17.46 12.60
C PHE A 156 -8.72 -17.24 14.04
N LYS A 157 -7.50 -16.70 14.18
CA LYS A 157 -6.93 -16.30 15.45
C LYS A 157 -6.28 -14.93 15.27
N LEU A 158 -6.32 -14.13 16.31
CA LEU A 158 -5.41 -12.99 16.42
C LEU A 158 -4.01 -13.52 16.71
N LEU A 159 -3.04 -13.17 15.88
CA LEU A 159 -1.62 -13.36 16.14
C LEU A 159 -1.01 -11.99 16.41
N THR A 160 -0.15 -11.90 17.41
CA THR A 160 0.60 -10.68 17.69
C THR A 160 2.08 -10.96 17.84
N CYS A 161 2.92 -9.97 17.54
CA CYS A 161 4.34 -10.08 17.82
C CYS A 161 4.99 -8.77 18.22
N TRP A 162 6.08 -8.89 18.97
CA TRP A 162 7.00 -7.80 19.27
C TRP A 162 8.31 -7.99 18.53
N VAL A 163 8.75 -6.95 17.83
CA VAL A 163 10.03 -6.90 17.14
C VAL A 163 10.92 -5.91 17.86
N ASP A 164 12.10 -6.34 18.27
CA ASP A 164 13.17 -5.49 18.80
C ASP A 164 14.42 -5.75 17.96
N ALA A 165 14.77 -4.80 17.10
CA ALA A 165 15.82 -4.96 16.11
C ALA A 165 16.75 -3.75 16.07
N GLN A 166 18.03 -4.01 15.81
CA GLN A 166 19.00 -2.96 15.51
C GLN A 166 19.10 -2.81 13.99
N VAL A 167 18.76 -1.63 13.46
CA VAL A 167 18.84 -1.31 12.04
C VAL A 167 19.86 -0.18 11.86
N GLY A 168 21.09 -0.56 11.51
CA GLY A 168 22.21 0.38 11.48
C GLY A 168 22.53 0.93 12.87
N ASP A 169 22.54 2.25 13.02
CA ASP A 169 22.75 2.96 14.28
C ASP A 169 21.46 3.21 15.07
N ARG A 170 20.31 2.73 14.60
CA ARG A 170 19.01 2.95 15.24
C ARG A 170 18.44 1.67 15.81
N ARG A 171 17.75 1.80 16.94
CA ARG A 171 16.94 0.73 17.50
C ARG A 171 15.50 0.88 17.04
N LEU A 172 14.93 -0.21 16.54
CA LEU A 172 13.53 -0.34 16.14
C LEU A 172 12.82 -1.20 17.18
N LEU A 173 11.72 -0.68 17.70
CA LEU A 173 10.76 -1.45 18.48
C LEU A 173 9.42 -1.41 17.73
N ALA A 174 8.87 -2.57 17.39
CA ALA A 174 7.60 -2.66 16.68
C ALA A 174 6.66 -3.67 17.32
N PHE A 175 5.36 -3.39 17.18
CA PHE A 175 4.27 -4.31 17.50
C PHE A 175 3.51 -4.60 16.22
N CYS A 176 3.23 -5.88 15.95
CA CYS A 176 2.37 -6.27 14.84
C CYS A 176 1.23 -7.15 15.34
N ALA A 177 0.06 -7.01 14.74
CA ALA A 177 -1.13 -7.81 15.02
C ALA A 177 -1.86 -8.14 13.71
N LEU A 178 -2.19 -9.42 13.51
CA LEU A 178 -2.84 -9.93 12.30
C LEU A 178 -3.91 -10.95 12.69
N VAL A 179 -5.08 -10.89 12.06
CA VAL A 179 -6.07 -11.97 12.15
C VAL A 179 -5.90 -12.89 10.95
N THR A 180 -5.58 -14.16 11.22
CA THR A 180 -5.32 -15.16 10.16
C THR A 180 -5.66 -16.57 10.65
N ASP A 181 -5.86 -17.50 9.71
CA ASP A 181 -5.96 -18.94 9.93
C ASP A 181 -4.60 -19.65 9.84
N ARG A 182 -3.53 -18.95 9.47
CA ARG A 182 -2.17 -19.49 9.27
C ARG A 182 -1.15 -18.73 10.13
N GLU A 183 -0.35 -19.48 10.90
CA GLU A 183 0.66 -18.88 11.79
C GLU A 183 1.83 -18.25 11.03
N ASP A 184 2.13 -18.76 9.83
CA ASP A 184 3.24 -18.29 9.01
C ASP A 184 2.99 -16.88 8.43
N ASP A 185 1.74 -16.46 8.26
CA ASP A 185 1.42 -15.18 7.62
C ASP A 185 2.00 -13.98 8.38
N LEU A 186 1.98 -14.04 9.72
CA LEU A 186 2.57 -12.97 10.54
C LEU A 186 4.10 -12.99 10.46
N VAL A 187 4.71 -14.18 10.35
CA VAL A 187 6.17 -14.32 10.21
C VAL A 187 6.63 -13.77 8.86
N GLU A 188 5.94 -14.13 7.77
CA GLU A 188 6.18 -13.61 6.41
C GLU A 188 6.06 -12.09 6.39
N ARG A 189 4.99 -11.53 6.98
CA ARG A 189 4.77 -10.09 7.08
C ARG A 189 5.89 -9.35 7.81
N VAL A 190 6.38 -9.92 8.91
CA VAL A 190 7.49 -9.36 9.69
C VAL A 190 8.81 -9.47 8.92
N ALA A 191 9.03 -10.59 8.21
CA ALA A 191 10.23 -10.79 7.41
C ALA A 191 10.29 -9.82 6.23
N ASP A 192 9.18 -9.61 5.53
CA ASP A 192 9.09 -8.67 4.41
C ASP A 192 9.36 -7.23 4.87
N ARG A 193 8.83 -6.85 6.03
CA ARG A 193 8.90 -5.46 6.52
C ARG A 193 10.19 -5.12 7.26
N PHE A 194 10.70 -6.03 8.07
CA PHE A 194 11.84 -5.78 8.98
C PHE A 194 13.05 -6.66 8.70
N GLY A 195 12.96 -7.52 7.69
CA GLY A 195 14.01 -8.47 7.30
C GLY A 195 13.94 -9.78 8.07
N THR A 196 14.45 -10.83 7.44
CA THR A 196 14.45 -12.21 7.97
C THR A 196 15.10 -12.33 9.35
N SER A 197 16.15 -11.55 9.61
CA SER A 197 16.82 -11.57 10.92
C SER A 197 15.89 -11.09 12.03
N ALA A 198 15.13 -10.01 11.81
CA ALA A 198 14.19 -9.48 12.79
C ALA A 198 13.01 -10.44 12.99
N ALA A 199 12.51 -11.04 11.90
CA ALA A 199 11.45 -12.04 11.96
C ALA A 199 11.86 -13.29 12.76
N THR A 200 13.13 -13.70 12.69
CA THR A 200 13.64 -14.85 13.44
C THR A 200 13.72 -14.58 14.94
N THR A 201 13.98 -13.33 15.34
CA THR A 201 14.15 -12.93 16.74
C THR A 201 12.90 -12.31 17.37
N ALA A 202 11.84 -12.09 16.58
CA ALA A 202 10.59 -11.54 17.06
C ALA A 202 9.88 -12.50 18.02
N ASN A 203 9.13 -11.93 18.96
CA ASN A 203 8.37 -12.69 19.95
C ASN A 203 6.91 -12.78 19.49
N TYR A 204 6.51 -13.95 18.98
CA TYR A 204 5.16 -14.23 18.48
C TYR A 204 4.29 -14.86 19.56
N GLN A 205 3.02 -14.49 19.58
CA GLN A 205 2.02 -15.09 20.45
C GLN A 205 0.63 -15.12 19.79
N VAL A 206 -0.21 -16.04 20.23
CA VAL A 206 -1.63 -16.05 19.90
C VAL A 206 -2.38 -15.16 20.89
N GLY A 207 -3.24 -14.28 20.39
CA GLY A 207 -3.96 -13.29 21.16
C GLY A 207 -3.09 -12.07 21.48
N PHE A 208 -3.52 -11.31 22.48
CA PHE A 208 -2.85 -10.07 22.90
C PHE A 208 -2.79 -9.99 24.43
N ASP A 209 -1.58 -9.77 24.95
CA ASP A 209 -1.34 -9.55 26.38
C ASP A 209 -1.03 -8.07 26.65
N GLN A 210 -2.04 -7.36 27.17
CA GLN A 210 -1.95 -5.96 27.56
C GLN A 210 -1.14 -5.72 28.83
N THR A 211 -0.84 -6.76 29.62
CA THR A 211 -0.18 -6.61 30.93
C THR A 211 1.33 -6.39 30.81
N THR A 212 1.88 -6.59 29.61
CA THR A 212 3.30 -6.35 29.34
C THR A 212 3.63 -4.86 29.41
N ALA A 213 4.83 -4.54 29.91
CA ALA A 213 5.30 -3.15 29.98
C ALA A 213 5.37 -2.51 28.59
N LEU A 214 5.72 -3.28 27.55
CA LEU A 214 5.76 -2.84 26.17
C LEU A 214 4.36 -2.52 25.62
N ALA A 215 3.37 -3.36 25.89
CA ALA A 215 1.98 -3.08 25.50
C ALA A 215 1.48 -1.78 26.13
N THR A 216 1.72 -1.60 27.44
CA THR A 216 1.31 -0.39 28.16
C THR A 216 1.98 0.89 27.61
N ALA A 217 3.23 0.77 27.14
CA ALA A 217 4.00 1.90 26.64
C ALA A 217 3.69 2.27 25.17
N MET A 218 3.44 1.28 24.32
CA MET A 218 3.30 1.49 22.87
C MET A 218 1.86 1.50 22.35
N ILE A 219 0.94 0.85 23.06
CA ILE A 219 -0.42 0.62 22.58
C ILE A 219 -1.36 1.51 23.38
N SER A 220 -2.17 2.31 22.68
CA SER A 220 -3.17 3.14 23.33
C SER A 220 -4.24 2.27 24.01
N PRO A 221 -4.90 2.74 25.09
CA PRO A 221 -5.94 1.97 25.76
C PRO A 221 -7.06 1.52 24.82
N ALA A 222 -7.50 2.38 23.91
CA ALA A 222 -8.54 2.05 22.93
C ALA A 222 -8.12 0.94 21.95
N MET A 223 -6.84 0.92 21.54
CA MET A 223 -6.30 -0.14 20.68
C MET A 223 -6.18 -1.46 21.45
N ALA A 224 -5.77 -1.41 22.72
CA ALA A 224 -5.71 -2.59 23.58
C ALA A 224 -7.09 -3.22 23.77
N ASP A 225 -8.11 -2.41 24.05
CA ASP A 225 -9.51 -2.87 24.17
C ASP A 225 -9.99 -3.52 22.86
N MET A 226 -9.70 -2.91 21.71
CA MET A 226 -10.03 -3.46 20.39
C MET A 226 -9.35 -4.82 20.16
N LEU A 227 -8.04 -4.93 20.43
CA LEU A 227 -7.28 -6.18 20.26
C LEU A 227 -7.79 -7.28 21.19
N LEU A 228 -8.22 -6.95 22.41
CA LEU A 228 -8.84 -7.91 23.32
C LEU A 228 -10.20 -8.40 22.81
N LEU A 229 -11.03 -7.51 22.27
CA LEU A 229 -12.32 -7.90 21.67
C LEU A 229 -12.11 -8.81 20.44
N VAL A 230 -11.14 -8.47 19.59
CA VAL A 230 -10.78 -9.30 18.43
C VAL A 230 -10.18 -10.64 18.86
N ALA A 231 -9.39 -10.69 19.93
CA ALA A 231 -8.87 -11.95 20.46
C ALA A 231 -9.99 -12.86 21.00
N GLN A 232 -11.06 -12.29 21.54
CA GLN A 232 -12.22 -13.03 22.05
C GLN A 232 -13.12 -13.56 20.92
N ASP A 233 -13.30 -12.79 19.85
CA ASP A 233 -14.03 -13.19 18.65
C ASP A 233 -13.28 -12.78 17.36
N PRO A 234 -12.32 -13.61 16.92
CA PRO A 234 -11.55 -13.36 15.69
C PRO A 234 -12.39 -13.48 14.41
N SER A 235 -13.65 -13.93 14.50
CA SER A 235 -14.59 -14.01 13.38
C SER A 235 -15.55 -12.83 13.28
N SER A 236 -15.47 -11.90 14.23
CA SER A 236 -16.31 -10.71 14.26
C SER A 236 -16.03 -9.75 13.09
N SER A 237 -16.99 -8.89 12.78
CA SER A 237 -16.80 -7.83 11.77
C SER A 237 -15.69 -6.84 12.13
N LEU A 238 -15.35 -6.71 13.42
CA LEU A 238 -14.23 -5.91 13.91
C LEU A 238 -12.87 -6.54 13.58
N ALA A 239 -12.81 -7.87 13.52
CA ALA A 239 -11.61 -8.63 13.21
C ALA A 239 -11.32 -8.71 11.71
N ALA A 240 -12.34 -8.50 10.87
CA ALA A 240 -12.23 -8.63 9.41
C ALA A 240 -11.19 -7.67 8.82
N GLY A 241 -10.13 -8.22 8.23
CA GLY A 241 -9.05 -7.45 7.62
C GLY A 241 -8.14 -6.73 8.61
N LEU A 242 -8.17 -7.11 9.90
CA LEU A 242 -7.29 -6.50 10.90
C LEU A 242 -5.82 -6.85 10.62
N ASP A 243 -5.05 -5.82 10.24
CA ASP A 243 -3.60 -5.82 10.15
C ASP A 243 -3.08 -4.50 10.74
N VAL A 244 -2.39 -4.60 11.88
CA VAL A 244 -1.88 -3.46 12.64
C VAL A 244 -0.38 -3.59 12.78
N CYS A 245 0.34 -2.51 12.47
CA CYS A 245 1.77 -2.39 12.70
C CYS A 245 2.09 -1.04 13.34
N LEU A 246 2.66 -1.05 14.55
CA LEU A 246 3.10 0.14 15.27
C LEU A 246 4.62 0.12 15.39
N GLU A 247 5.28 1.20 14.98
CA GLU A 247 6.73 1.32 14.98
C GLU A 247 7.21 2.50 15.83
N GLN A 248 8.25 2.29 16.61
CA GLN A 248 9.03 3.33 17.27
C GLN A 248 10.50 3.17 16.90
N ARG A 249 11.10 4.26 16.40
CA ARG A 249 12.51 4.31 16.02
C ARG A 249 13.25 5.26 16.95
N PHE A 250 14.28 4.73 17.61
CA PHE A 250 15.13 5.49 18.51
C PHE A 250 16.47 5.74 17.84
N ALA A 251 16.92 7.00 17.85
CA ALA A 251 18.31 7.31 17.59
C ALA A 251 19.16 6.81 18.76
N ALA A 252 20.30 6.19 18.48
CA ALA A 252 21.30 5.86 19.50
C ALA A 252 21.92 7.13 20.10
#